data_AF-A0A4P6K1G5-F1
#
_entry.id   AF-A0A4P6K1G5-F1
#
_cell.length_a   1.000
_cell.length_b   1.000
_cell.length_c   1.000
_cell.angle_alpha   90.00
_cell.angle_beta   90.00
_cell.angle_gamma   90.00
#
_symmetry.space_group_name_H-M   'P 1'
#
loop_
_entity.id
_entity.type
_entity.pdbx_description
1 polymer ?
#
loop_
_entity_poly.entity_id
_entity_poly.type
_entity_poly.pdbx_seq_one_letter_code
_entity_poly.pdbx_strand_id
1 'polypeptide(L)'
;MKFYYGGQAVIEGVMMRGRSSAAVAIRKPDGDIHIYEEALDPRLYQSKLWRLPFLRGMLLLWEMLVLGTRLMTVSANIASGAVDPDAPASSPEMAPAGEPAEASNKLEEERPAQLGGATLVFTLLISLGLGVAIFFVGPLLLTSLFHQQLGEGWLNVIVEGVIRLALLVGYLYLIGRIPDIQRVFGYHGAEHKAINAMESGDPLGVEHVRRASRVHTRCGTGFLLLVMVVSIFVFALVGSPTLPLKILSRIVLVPIVAGIAYELMRLGAANYRYRVVRWLLAPGLALQGLTTREPDDSMMECAIAALKRVMLRDRVLELENEQEHLPQLAVSPGD
;
A
#
# COMPACT_ATOMS: atom_id res chain seq x y z
N MET A 1 6.97 -19.05 10.68
CA MET A 1 6.16 -17.88 11.11
C MET A 1 4.95 -17.83 10.19
N LYS A 2 3.72 -17.68 10.70
CA LYS A 2 2.53 -17.57 9.82
C LYS A 2 2.68 -16.32 8.94
N PHE A 3 2.64 -16.50 7.63
CA PHE A 3 2.67 -15.38 6.69
C PHE A 3 1.27 -14.77 6.58
N TYR A 4 1.22 -13.46 6.43
CA TYR A 4 -0.03 -12.72 6.27
C TYR A 4 -0.04 -12.10 4.88
N TYR A 5 -1.07 -12.44 4.10
CA TYR A 5 -1.37 -11.76 2.85
C TYR A 5 -1.89 -10.35 3.15
N GLY A 6 -1.57 -9.43 2.27
CA GLY A 6 -2.04 -8.05 2.32
C GLY A 6 -2.19 -7.52 0.91
N GLY A 7 -2.98 -6.47 0.75
CA GLY A 7 -3.18 -5.86 -0.54
C GLY A 7 -3.23 -4.34 -0.50
N GLN A 8 -3.53 -3.78 -1.66
CA GLN A 8 -3.81 -2.38 -1.86
C GLN A 8 -4.85 -2.26 -2.97
N ALA A 9 -5.84 -1.38 -2.78
CA ALA A 9 -6.70 -0.98 -3.88
C ALA A 9 -5.92 -0.20 -4.95
N VAL A 10 -6.22 -0.46 -6.21
CA VAL A 10 -5.71 0.28 -7.36
C VAL A 10 -6.88 0.75 -8.23
N ILE A 11 -6.62 1.57 -9.26
CA ILE A 11 -7.66 2.03 -10.19
C ILE A 11 -8.29 0.83 -10.88
N GLU A 12 -9.60 0.63 -10.74
CA GLU A 12 -10.34 -0.53 -11.29
C GLU A 12 -9.83 -1.91 -10.84
N GLY A 13 -9.13 -2.02 -9.72
CA GLY A 13 -8.54 -3.30 -9.36
C GLY A 13 -8.06 -3.44 -7.92
N VAL A 14 -7.50 -4.62 -7.64
CA VAL A 14 -6.87 -4.94 -6.36
C VAL A 14 -5.51 -5.57 -6.60
N MET A 15 -4.50 -5.02 -5.94
CA MET A 15 -3.19 -5.66 -5.79
C MET A 15 -3.20 -6.52 -4.53
N MET A 16 -2.69 -7.73 -4.63
CA MET A 16 -2.39 -8.62 -3.51
C MET A 16 -0.90 -8.97 -3.52
N ARG A 17 -0.32 -9.06 -2.33
CA ARG A 17 1.08 -9.41 -2.12
C ARG A 17 1.17 -10.74 -1.36
N GLY A 18 1.73 -11.76 -2.01
CA GLY A 18 2.10 -13.05 -1.44
C GLY A 18 3.52 -13.07 -0.88
N ARG A 19 4.05 -14.24 -0.53
CA ARG A 19 5.42 -14.34 0.02
C ARG A 19 6.46 -13.94 -1.01
N SER A 20 6.28 -14.42 -2.23
CA SER A 20 7.27 -14.38 -3.31
C SER A 20 6.77 -13.68 -4.57
N SER A 21 5.50 -13.34 -4.66
CA SER A 21 4.96 -12.58 -5.80
C SER A 21 3.96 -11.52 -5.36
N ALA A 22 3.77 -10.53 -6.22
CA ALA A 22 2.64 -9.62 -6.18
C ALA A 22 1.80 -9.84 -7.44
N ALA A 23 0.47 -9.82 -7.28
CA ALA A 23 -0.45 -9.90 -8.40
C ALA A 23 -1.47 -8.76 -8.29
N VAL A 24 -1.80 -8.16 -9.43
CA VAL A 24 -2.87 -7.17 -9.55
C VAL A 24 -3.91 -7.68 -10.51
N ALA A 25 -5.16 -7.69 -10.06
CA ALA A 25 -6.33 -8.01 -10.89
C ALA A 25 -7.05 -6.71 -11.21
N ILE A 26 -7.17 -6.42 -12.50
CA ILE A 26 -7.64 -5.14 -13.04
C ILE A 26 -8.86 -5.42 -13.91
N ARG A 27 -9.94 -4.68 -13.69
CA ARG A 27 -11.12 -4.71 -14.56
C ARG A 27 -10.82 -3.87 -15.80
N LYS A 28 -10.86 -4.51 -16.97
CA LYS A 28 -10.73 -3.87 -18.28
C LYS A 28 -12.04 -3.15 -18.67
N PRO A 29 -12.00 -2.22 -19.66
CA PRO A 29 -13.20 -1.55 -20.17
C PRO A 29 -14.26 -2.50 -20.74
N ASP A 30 -13.85 -3.64 -21.29
CA ASP A 30 -14.73 -4.70 -21.81
C ASP A 30 -15.43 -5.52 -20.70
N GLY A 31 -15.05 -5.32 -19.44
CA GLY A 31 -15.58 -6.03 -18.29
C GLY A 31 -14.80 -7.28 -17.91
N ASP A 32 -13.76 -7.68 -18.64
CA ASP A 32 -12.92 -8.83 -18.28
C ASP A 32 -11.87 -8.45 -17.22
N ILE A 33 -11.32 -9.47 -16.53
CA ILE A 33 -10.25 -9.29 -15.54
C ILE A 33 -8.90 -9.61 -16.17
N HIS A 34 -8.03 -8.61 -16.27
CA HIS A 34 -6.62 -8.82 -16.56
C HIS A 34 -5.84 -9.05 -15.25
N ILE A 35 -4.99 -10.08 -15.23
CA ILE A 35 -4.13 -10.37 -14.08
C ILE A 35 -2.68 -10.16 -14.49
N TYR A 36 -2.04 -9.16 -13.88
CA TYR A 36 -0.61 -8.95 -13.97
C TYR A 36 0.07 -9.51 -12.71
N GLU A 37 1.08 -10.36 -12.87
CA GLU A 37 1.86 -10.94 -11.78
C GLU A 37 3.34 -10.66 -11.97
N GLU A 38 4.03 -10.33 -10.89
CA GLU A 38 5.48 -10.18 -10.86
C GLU A 38 6.09 -10.85 -9.63
N ALA A 39 7.28 -11.42 -9.81
CA ALA A 39 8.04 -11.99 -8.70
C ALA A 39 8.64 -10.87 -7.83
N LEU A 40 8.58 -11.05 -6.52
CA LEU A 40 9.24 -10.19 -5.55
C LEU A 40 10.69 -10.66 -5.38
N ASP A 41 11.66 -9.76 -5.48
CA ASP A 41 13.08 -10.11 -5.34
C ASP A 41 13.37 -10.57 -3.90
N PRO A 42 13.73 -11.85 -3.68
CA PRO A 42 14.02 -12.38 -2.34
C PRO A 42 15.26 -11.73 -1.71
N ARG A 43 16.18 -11.17 -2.51
CA ARG A 43 17.47 -10.66 -2.06
C ARG A 43 17.33 -9.46 -1.14
N LEU A 44 16.27 -8.66 -1.33
CA LEU A 44 15.96 -7.52 -0.47
C LEU A 44 15.78 -7.99 0.98
N TYR A 45 15.07 -9.10 1.21
CA TYR A 45 14.67 -9.60 2.53
C TYR A 45 15.73 -10.44 3.27
N GLN A 46 16.86 -10.76 2.62
CA GLN A 46 17.88 -11.65 3.20
C GLN A 46 18.90 -10.92 4.09
N SER A 47 19.02 -9.59 3.97
CA SER A 47 20.02 -8.85 4.73
C SER A 47 19.65 -8.75 6.22
N LYS A 48 20.68 -8.77 7.11
CA LYS A 48 20.49 -8.64 8.57
C LYS A 48 19.71 -7.38 8.98
N LEU A 49 19.74 -6.36 8.13
CA LEU A 49 19.07 -5.07 8.33
C LEU A 49 17.55 -5.20 8.42
N TRP A 50 16.94 -6.18 7.74
CA TRP A 50 15.50 -6.47 7.78
C TRP A 50 15.03 -7.13 9.08
N ARG A 51 15.96 -7.55 9.94
CA ARG A 51 15.64 -8.14 11.24
C ARG A 51 15.54 -7.08 12.35
N LEU A 52 16.07 -5.88 12.12
CA LEU A 52 16.06 -4.81 13.11
C LEU A 52 14.65 -4.22 13.24
N PRO A 53 14.10 -4.09 14.46
CA PRO A 53 12.83 -3.40 14.68
C PRO A 53 12.95 -1.95 14.21
N PHE A 54 11.81 -1.32 13.87
CA PHE A 54 11.70 0.02 13.27
C PHE A 54 12.22 0.09 11.82
N LEU A 55 13.46 -0.32 11.58
CA LEU A 55 14.08 -0.25 10.25
C LEU A 55 13.40 -1.19 9.25
N ARG A 56 13.05 -2.41 9.66
CA ARG A 56 12.25 -3.32 8.83
C ARG A 56 10.90 -2.72 8.42
N GLY A 57 10.27 -1.96 9.31
CA GLY A 57 9.00 -1.31 9.05
C GLY A 57 9.13 -0.25 7.97
N MET A 58 10.16 0.59 8.08
CA MET A 58 10.46 1.60 7.06
C MET A 58 10.77 0.97 5.70
N LEU A 59 11.54 -0.11 5.65
CA LEU A 59 11.88 -0.80 4.40
C LEU A 59 10.64 -1.42 3.74
N LEU A 60 9.79 -2.10 4.52
CA LEU A 60 8.52 -2.64 4.03
C LEU A 60 7.57 -1.55 3.53
N LEU A 61 7.44 -0.45 4.27
CA LEU A 61 6.60 0.69 3.87
C LEU A 61 7.10 1.32 2.57
N TRP A 62 8.42 1.51 2.43
CA TRP A 62 9.02 2.04 1.22
C TRP A 62 8.77 1.13 0.02
N GLU A 63 9.00 -0.17 0.18
CA GLU A 63 8.76 -1.15 -0.88
C GLU A 63 7.29 -1.19 -1.30
N MET A 64 6.36 -1.21 -0.33
CA MET A 64 4.92 -1.18 -0.61
C MET A 64 4.50 0.12 -1.31
N LEU A 65 5.13 1.24 -0.98
CA LEU A 65 4.88 2.52 -1.64
C LEU A 65 5.36 2.51 -3.10
N VAL A 66 6.57 2.01 -3.37
CA VAL A 66 7.13 1.91 -4.72
C VAL A 66 6.33 0.92 -5.58
N LEU A 67 6.07 -0.28 -5.04
CA LEU A 67 5.26 -1.31 -5.69
C LEU A 67 3.83 -0.81 -5.94
N GLY A 68 3.23 -0.21 -4.90
CA GLY A 68 1.91 0.40 -4.90
C GLY A 68 1.74 1.44 -5.99
N THR A 69 2.68 2.39 -6.10
CA THR A 69 2.63 3.45 -7.12
C THR A 69 2.84 2.91 -8.52
N ARG A 70 3.80 2.00 -8.74
CA ARG A 70 4.01 1.38 -10.06
C ARG A 70 2.76 0.65 -10.53
N LEU A 71 2.21 -0.25 -9.70
CA LEU A 71 1.05 -1.05 -10.07
C LEU A 71 -0.23 -0.22 -10.15
N MET A 72 -0.35 0.88 -9.39
CA MET A 72 -1.43 1.86 -9.57
C MET A 72 -1.39 2.48 -10.96
N THR A 73 -0.21 2.88 -11.46
CA THR A 73 -0.05 3.42 -12.81
C THR A 73 -0.37 2.39 -13.88
N VAL A 74 0.10 1.14 -13.72
CA VAL A 74 -0.25 0.03 -14.63
C VAL A 74 -1.76 -0.17 -14.67
N SER A 75 -2.39 -0.22 -13.50
CA SER A 75 -3.83 -0.39 -13.37
C SER A 75 -4.61 0.72 -14.07
N ALA A 76 -4.22 1.98 -13.87
CA ALA A 76 -4.86 3.12 -14.51
C ALA A 76 -4.75 3.08 -16.04
N ASN A 77 -3.59 2.69 -16.58
CA ASN A 77 -3.36 2.61 -18.03
C ASN A 77 -4.19 1.49 -18.69
N ILE A 78 -4.29 0.33 -18.05
CA ILE A 78 -5.11 -0.78 -18.57
C ILE A 78 -6.60 -0.47 -18.41
N ALA A 79 -7.01 0.03 -17.24
CA ALA A 79 -8.39 0.36 -16.93
C ALA A 79 -8.99 1.45 -17.84
N SER A 80 -8.16 2.40 -18.28
CA SER A 80 -8.56 3.44 -19.23
C SER A 80 -8.57 2.98 -20.68
N GLY A 81 -8.06 1.78 -20.98
CA GLY A 81 -7.84 1.30 -22.35
C GLY A 81 -6.65 1.95 -23.05
N ALA A 82 -5.84 2.75 -22.34
CA ALA A 82 -4.63 3.35 -22.91
C ALA A 82 -3.56 2.28 -23.23
N VAL A 83 -3.61 1.13 -22.56
CA VAL A 83 -2.79 -0.04 -22.85
C VAL A 83 -3.71 -1.24 -22.97
N ASP A 84 -3.72 -1.89 -24.14
CA ASP A 84 -4.36 -3.19 -24.34
C ASP A 84 -3.35 -4.31 -24.00
N PRO A 85 -3.54 -5.04 -22.88
CA PRO A 85 -2.63 -6.12 -22.51
C PRO A 85 -2.78 -7.37 -23.38
N ASP A 86 -3.88 -7.51 -24.13
CA ASP A 86 -4.18 -8.67 -24.96
C ASP A 86 -3.75 -8.46 -26.43
N ALA A 87 -3.30 -7.25 -26.78
CA ALA A 87 -2.72 -6.97 -28.07
C ALA A 87 -1.47 -7.83 -28.30
N PRO A 88 -1.29 -8.44 -29.49
CA PRO A 88 -0.11 -9.23 -29.78
C PRO A 88 1.13 -8.36 -29.56
N ALA A 89 2.03 -8.81 -28.68
CA ALA A 89 3.31 -8.16 -28.46
C ALA A 89 4.01 -8.06 -29.82
N SER A 90 4.01 -6.88 -30.43
CA SER A 90 4.72 -6.65 -31.66
C SER A 90 6.20 -6.87 -31.37
N SER A 91 6.68 -8.06 -31.75
CA SER A 91 8.10 -8.37 -31.89
C SER A 91 8.77 -7.25 -32.71
N PRO A 92 10.03 -6.92 -32.41
CA PRO A 92 10.71 -5.75 -32.96
C PRO A 92 10.77 -5.84 -34.47
N GLU A 93 9.94 -5.07 -35.16
CA GLU A 93 10.00 -5.01 -36.61
C GLU A 93 11.25 -4.21 -36.99
N MET A 94 12.32 -4.95 -37.30
CA MET A 94 13.37 -4.47 -38.20
C MET A 94 12.66 -4.11 -39.51
N ALA A 95 12.35 -2.82 -39.67
CA ALA A 95 11.94 -2.28 -40.95
C ALA A 95 13.11 -2.40 -41.96
N PRO A 96 12.82 -2.63 -43.24
CA PRO A 96 13.83 -2.82 -44.27
C PRO A 96 14.64 -1.55 -44.49
N ALA A 97 15.90 -1.73 -44.90
CA ALA A 97 16.83 -0.67 -45.24
C ALA A 97 16.26 0.21 -46.37
N GLY A 98 16.10 1.50 -46.10
CA GLY A 98 15.86 2.52 -47.11
C GLY A 98 15.03 3.71 -46.63
N GLU A 99 15.70 4.87 -46.53
CA GLU A 99 15.17 6.25 -46.62
C GLU A 99 14.88 7.04 -45.31
N PRO A 100 15.18 8.36 -45.30
CA PRO A 100 15.76 9.03 -44.14
C PRO A 100 14.81 9.95 -43.33
N ALA A 101 14.97 9.85 -42.01
CA ALA A 101 15.24 10.95 -41.05
C ALA A 101 14.24 12.10 -40.78
N GLU A 102 12.94 12.03 -41.12
CA GLU A 102 11.97 13.07 -40.67
C GLU A 102 10.71 12.57 -39.95
N ALA A 103 10.57 11.26 -39.71
CA ALA A 103 9.40 10.68 -39.02
C ALA A 103 9.71 10.15 -37.59
N SER A 104 10.89 10.46 -37.03
CA SER A 104 11.34 9.90 -35.74
C SER A 104 10.61 10.46 -34.51
N ASN A 105 9.79 11.51 -34.64
CA ASN A 105 9.14 12.16 -33.50
C ASN A 105 7.68 11.74 -33.24
N LYS A 106 7.16 10.74 -33.97
CA LYS A 106 5.77 10.26 -33.82
C LYS A 106 5.64 8.80 -33.39
N LEU A 107 6.75 8.08 -33.21
CA LEU A 107 6.78 6.63 -32.93
C LEU A 107 7.34 6.28 -31.55
N GLU A 108 7.80 7.25 -30.77
CA GLU A 108 8.15 7.07 -29.36
C GLU A 108 6.92 7.16 -28.41
N GLU A 109 5.74 7.54 -28.94
CA GLU A 109 4.54 7.85 -28.15
C GLU A 109 3.68 6.61 -27.77
N GLU A 110 3.97 5.41 -28.30
CA GLU A 110 3.09 4.23 -28.20
C GLU A 110 3.64 3.07 -27.35
N ARG A 111 4.66 3.31 -26.52
CA ARG A 111 4.95 2.43 -25.37
C ARG A 111 4.45 3.17 -24.14
N PRO A 112 3.70 2.53 -23.21
CA PRO A 112 3.43 3.19 -21.94
C PRO A 112 4.78 3.59 -21.37
N ALA A 113 4.96 4.89 -21.13
CA ALA A 113 6.12 5.39 -20.45
C ALA A 113 6.19 4.67 -19.11
N GLN A 114 6.97 3.58 -19.05
CA GLN A 114 7.42 3.03 -17.78
C GLN A 114 8.12 4.23 -17.16
N LEU A 115 7.51 4.83 -16.12
CA LEU A 115 8.15 5.94 -15.43
C LEU A 115 9.56 5.46 -15.12
N GLY A 116 10.57 6.09 -15.73
CA GLY A 116 11.95 5.74 -15.46
C GLY A 116 12.15 5.75 -13.95
N GLY A 117 12.97 4.83 -13.42
CA GLY A 117 13.12 4.68 -11.97
C GLY A 117 13.41 6.02 -11.26
N ALA A 118 14.15 6.91 -11.92
CA ALA A 118 14.38 8.28 -11.45
C ALA A 118 13.12 9.14 -11.38
N THR A 119 12.26 9.12 -12.41
CA THR A 119 10.98 9.85 -12.43
C THR A 119 10.06 9.36 -11.33
N LEU A 120 9.94 8.03 -11.14
CA LEU A 120 9.13 7.46 -10.06
C LEU A 120 9.62 7.93 -8.69
N VAL A 121 10.93 7.84 -8.42
CA VAL A 121 11.53 8.31 -7.16
C VAL A 121 11.27 9.81 -6.96
N PHE A 122 11.42 10.62 -8.00
CA PHE A 122 11.15 12.06 -7.93
C PHE A 122 9.68 12.36 -7.58
N THR A 123 8.72 11.71 -8.25
CA THR A 123 7.29 11.86 -7.94
C THR A 123 6.96 11.40 -6.51
N LEU A 124 7.59 10.31 -6.05
CA LEU A 124 7.45 9.86 -4.66
C LEU A 124 8.00 10.87 -3.66
N LEU A 125 9.16 11.47 -3.92
CA LEU A 125 9.74 12.49 -3.04
C LEU A 125 8.87 13.74 -2.98
N ILE A 126 8.32 14.19 -4.11
CA ILE A 126 7.40 15.34 -4.13
C ILE A 126 6.12 15.03 -3.37
N SER A 127 5.47 13.89 -3.64
CA SER A 127 4.21 13.53 -2.98
C SER A 127 4.38 13.32 -1.47
N LEU A 128 5.48 12.67 -1.05
CA LEU A 128 5.83 12.54 0.37
C LEU A 128 6.15 13.90 1.00
N GLY A 129 6.91 14.75 0.30
CA GLY A 129 7.22 16.11 0.74
C GLY A 129 5.96 16.95 0.95
N LEU A 130 5.00 16.87 0.02
CA LEU A 130 3.69 17.53 0.14
C LEU A 130 2.89 16.98 1.33
N GLY A 131 2.90 15.66 1.55
CA GLY A 131 2.28 15.04 2.72
C GLY A 131 2.87 15.54 4.04
N VAL A 132 4.20 15.62 4.13
CA VAL A 132 4.91 16.18 5.29
C VAL A 132 4.58 17.66 5.47
N ALA A 133 4.55 18.43 4.38
CA ALA A 133 4.20 19.84 4.41
C ALA A 133 2.77 20.05 4.94
N ILE A 134 1.78 19.31 4.44
CA ILE A 134 0.37 19.47 4.82
C ILE A 134 0.09 18.95 6.22
N PHE A 135 0.58 17.75 6.59
CA PHE A 135 0.17 17.08 7.83
C PHE A 135 1.12 17.27 9.00
N PHE A 136 2.36 17.71 8.77
CA PHE A 136 3.34 17.92 9.84
C PHE A 136 3.71 19.38 10.00
N VAL A 137 4.10 20.04 8.91
CA VAL A 137 4.51 21.46 8.94
C VAL A 137 3.30 22.40 9.01
N GLY A 138 2.24 22.11 8.26
CA GLY A 138 1.01 22.91 8.21
C GLY A 138 0.37 23.16 9.58
N PRO A 139 0.10 22.12 10.40
CA PRO A 139 -0.47 22.30 11.75
C PRO A 139 0.43 23.13 12.66
N LEU A 140 1.76 22.97 12.54
CA LEU A 140 2.73 23.76 13.29
C LEU A 140 2.66 25.24 12.90
N LEU A 141 2.59 25.55 11.60
CA LEU A 141 2.45 26.93 11.14
C LEU A 141 1.10 27.51 11.56
N LEU A 142 0.02 26.73 11.46
CA LEU A 142 -1.31 27.18 11.86
C LEU A 142 -1.39 27.50 13.37
N THR A 143 -0.83 26.64 14.23
CA THR A 143 -0.75 26.90 15.68
C THR A 143 0.12 28.10 16.02
N SER A 144 1.19 28.34 15.26
CA SER A 144 2.07 29.50 15.47
C SER A 144 1.37 30.84 15.26
N LEU A 145 0.27 30.90 14.49
CA LEU A 145 -0.55 32.10 14.34
C LEU A 145 -1.34 32.44 15.62
N PHE A 146 -1.57 31.46 16.49
CA PHE A 146 -2.32 31.60 17.75
C PHE A 146 -1.40 31.52 18.99
N HIS A 147 -0.10 31.79 18.81
CA HIS A 147 0.92 31.64 19.85
C HIS A 147 0.64 32.49 21.10
N GLN A 148 0.05 33.68 20.92
CA GLN A 148 -0.25 34.60 22.02
C GLN A 148 -1.36 34.08 22.96
N GLN A 149 -2.21 33.16 22.48
CA GLN A 149 -3.32 32.60 23.25
C GLN A 149 -3.00 31.24 23.88
N LEU A 150 -2.05 30.47 23.32
CA LEU A 150 -1.83 29.05 23.68
C LEU A 150 -0.62 28.80 24.60
N GLY A 151 0.32 29.74 24.68
CA GLY A 151 1.54 29.61 25.49
C GLY A 151 2.51 28.53 25.00
N GLU A 152 3.66 28.36 25.68
CA GLU A 152 4.77 27.51 25.20
C GLU A 152 4.89 26.13 25.88
N GLY A 153 3.76 25.52 26.26
CA GLY A 153 3.73 24.28 27.04
C GLY A 153 3.13 23.06 26.33
N TRP A 154 2.88 22.01 27.10
CA TRP A 154 2.22 20.76 26.67
C TRP A 154 0.85 21.00 26.03
N LEU A 155 0.14 22.06 26.45
CA LEU A 155 -1.14 22.46 25.87
C LEU A 155 -1.00 22.79 24.37
N ASN A 156 0.07 23.49 23.98
CA ASN A 156 0.33 23.79 22.56
C ASN A 156 0.59 22.52 21.74
N VAL A 157 1.34 21.56 22.29
CA VAL A 157 1.60 20.28 21.62
C VAL A 157 0.32 19.46 21.44
N ILE A 158 -0.55 19.45 22.45
CA ILE A 158 -1.85 18.77 22.38
C ILE A 158 -2.75 19.45 21.34
N VAL A 159 -2.82 20.79 21.33
CA VAL A 159 -3.61 21.55 20.35
C VAL A 159 -3.08 21.34 18.92
N GLU A 160 -1.76 21.36 18.71
CA GLU A 160 -1.12 21.00 17.43
C GLU A 160 -1.52 19.58 17.00
N GLY A 161 -1.52 18.62 17.93
CA GLY A 161 -1.95 17.25 17.71
C GLY A 161 -3.43 17.12 17.32
N VAL A 162 -4.32 17.86 18.00
CA VAL A 162 -5.76 17.89 17.70
C VAL A 162 -6.02 18.50 16.33
N ILE A 163 -5.36 19.62 16.01
CA ILE A 163 -5.46 20.26 14.68
C ILE A 163 -4.98 19.30 13.59
N ARG A 164 -3.83 18.63 13.80
CA ARG A 164 -3.31 17.61 12.88
C ARG A 164 -4.31 16.48 12.65
N LEU A 165 -4.91 15.96 13.72
CA LEU A 165 -5.92 14.90 13.64
C LEU A 165 -7.19 15.38 12.90
N ALA A 166 -7.66 16.59 13.20
CA ALA A 166 -8.81 17.19 12.54
C ALA A 166 -8.54 17.40 11.03
N LEU A 167 -7.33 17.85 10.66
CA LEU A 167 -6.91 18.00 9.27
C LEU A 167 -6.86 16.65 8.55
N LEU A 168 -6.31 15.60 9.18
CA LEU A 168 -6.31 14.25 8.60
C LEU A 168 -7.73 13.73 8.35
N VAL A 169 -8.60 13.79 9.36
CA VAL A 169 -9.98 13.32 9.25
C VAL A 169 -10.76 14.14 8.23
N GLY A 170 -10.62 15.47 8.26
CA GLY A 170 -11.23 16.38 7.31
C GLY A 170 -10.77 16.12 5.87
N TYR A 171 -9.47 15.92 5.66
CA TYR A 171 -8.92 15.54 4.36
C TYR A 171 -9.52 14.22 3.83
N LEU A 172 -9.50 13.16 4.65
CA LEU A 172 -10.05 11.85 4.27
C LEU A 172 -11.55 11.93 3.93
N TYR A 173 -12.29 12.69 4.73
CA TYR A 173 -13.71 12.93 4.49
C TYR A 173 -13.95 13.66 3.16
N LEU A 174 -13.18 14.72 2.85
CA LEU A 174 -13.32 15.51 1.63
C LEU A 174 -12.98 14.69 0.38
N ILE A 175 -11.82 14.03 0.36
CA ILE A 175 -11.43 13.21 -0.81
C ILE A 175 -12.39 12.03 -1.00
N GLY A 176 -12.94 11.48 0.08
CA GLY A 176 -13.94 10.41 0.05
C GLY A 176 -15.30 10.83 -0.52
N ARG A 177 -15.46 12.08 -0.96
CA ARG A 177 -16.62 12.57 -1.72
C ARG A 177 -16.41 12.55 -3.24
N ILE A 178 -15.17 12.39 -3.70
CA ILE A 178 -14.84 12.33 -5.13
C ILE A 178 -15.24 10.94 -5.66
N PRO A 179 -16.05 10.84 -6.74
CA PRO A 179 -16.55 9.55 -7.26
C PRO A 179 -15.45 8.53 -7.54
N ASP A 180 -14.36 8.95 -8.19
CA ASP A 180 -13.25 8.06 -8.52
C ASP A 180 -12.57 7.50 -7.26
N ILE A 181 -12.43 8.32 -6.21
CA ILE A 181 -11.88 7.88 -4.92
C ILE A 181 -12.84 6.95 -4.19
N GLN A 182 -14.15 7.19 -4.28
CA GLN A 182 -15.15 6.27 -3.73
C GLN A 182 -15.08 4.90 -4.40
N ARG A 183 -14.83 4.87 -5.71
CA ARG A 183 -14.64 3.64 -6.48
C ARG A 183 -13.41 2.88 -6.01
N VAL A 184 -12.27 3.55 -5.82
CA VAL A 184 -11.06 2.96 -5.20
C VAL A 184 -11.33 2.47 -3.78
N PHE A 185 -12.12 3.20 -2.98
CA PHE A 185 -12.52 2.74 -1.64
C PHE A 185 -13.46 1.51 -1.68
N GLY A 186 -14.21 1.30 -2.76
CA GLY A 186 -14.93 0.05 -3.02
C GLY A 186 -13.97 -1.12 -3.20
N TYR A 187 -12.98 -0.99 -4.08
CA TYR A 187 -11.92 -2.00 -4.25
C TYR A 187 -11.13 -2.26 -2.96
N HIS A 188 -10.92 -1.24 -2.13
CA HIS A 188 -10.31 -1.41 -0.80
C HIS A 188 -11.21 -2.22 0.15
N GLY A 189 -12.52 -1.98 0.11
CA GLY A 189 -13.50 -2.82 0.81
C GLY A 189 -13.47 -4.27 0.33
N ALA A 190 -13.33 -4.50 -0.97
CA ALA A 190 -13.19 -5.83 -1.57
C ALA A 190 -11.92 -6.56 -1.12
N GLU A 191 -10.78 -5.85 -1.07
CA GLU A 191 -9.51 -6.37 -0.54
C GLU A 191 -9.65 -6.85 0.90
N HIS A 192 -10.17 -6.00 1.78
CA HIS A 192 -10.41 -6.36 3.18
C HIS A 192 -11.35 -7.56 3.33
N LYS A 193 -12.44 -7.60 2.56
CA LYS A 193 -13.40 -8.70 2.62
C LYS A 193 -12.77 -10.02 2.14
N ALA A 194 -12.00 -10.01 1.06
CA ALA A 194 -11.34 -11.20 0.53
C ALA A 194 -10.32 -11.76 1.53
N ILE A 195 -9.53 -10.89 2.16
CA ILE A 195 -8.57 -11.30 3.20
C ILE A 195 -9.30 -11.82 4.44
N ASN A 196 -10.33 -11.13 4.93
CA ASN A 196 -11.10 -11.58 6.09
C ASN A 196 -11.77 -12.94 5.87
N ALA A 197 -12.31 -13.20 4.68
CA ALA A 197 -12.85 -14.50 4.32
C ALA A 197 -11.76 -15.59 4.35
N MET A 198 -10.62 -15.34 3.71
CA MET A 198 -9.47 -16.27 3.71
C MET A 198 -8.97 -16.57 5.13
N GLU A 199 -8.83 -15.53 5.96
CA GLU A 199 -8.31 -15.70 7.33
C GLU A 199 -9.29 -16.42 8.26
N SER A 200 -10.59 -16.33 7.97
CA SER A 200 -11.64 -17.09 8.65
C SER A 200 -11.72 -18.55 8.17
N GLY A 201 -11.01 -18.90 7.10
CA GLY A 201 -11.03 -20.23 6.49
C GLY A 201 -12.22 -20.46 5.56
N ASP A 202 -12.95 -19.39 5.18
CA ASP A 202 -14.10 -19.48 4.28
C ASP A 202 -13.64 -19.73 2.82
N PRO A 203 -14.45 -20.42 2.00
CA PRO A 203 -14.18 -20.57 0.58
C PRO A 203 -14.06 -19.21 -0.12
N LEU A 204 -13.04 -19.04 -0.96
CA LEU A 204 -12.84 -17.83 -1.77
C LEU A 204 -13.78 -17.78 -2.97
N GLY A 205 -15.04 -17.44 -2.70
CA GLY A 205 -16.07 -17.12 -3.68
C GLY A 205 -16.81 -15.84 -3.30
N VAL A 206 -17.42 -15.18 -4.29
CA VAL A 206 -18.10 -13.88 -4.12
C VAL A 206 -19.15 -13.94 -3.00
N GLU A 207 -19.90 -15.04 -2.89
CA GLU A 207 -20.92 -15.22 -1.86
C GLU A 207 -20.35 -15.11 -0.42
N HIS A 208 -19.23 -15.77 -0.16
CA HIS A 208 -18.59 -15.79 1.16
C HIS A 208 -17.87 -14.46 1.44
N VAL A 209 -17.15 -13.95 0.44
CA VAL A 209 -16.46 -12.66 0.52
C VAL A 209 -17.45 -11.52 0.78
N ARG A 210 -18.65 -11.55 0.19
CA ARG A 210 -19.70 -10.56 0.45
C ARG A 210 -20.08 -10.48 1.93
N ARG A 211 -20.11 -11.61 2.63
CA ARG A 211 -20.49 -11.68 4.06
C ARG A 211 -19.37 -11.26 5.00
N ALA A 212 -18.13 -11.25 4.53
CA ALA A 212 -16.98 -10.85 5.31
C ALA A 212 -17.02 -9.35 5.67
N SER A 213 -16.32 -9.01 6.74
CA SER A 213 -16.19 -7.62 7.20
C SER A 213 -15.32 -6.82 6.22
N ARG A 214 -15.68 -5.55 6.00
CA ARG A 214 -14.82 -4.56 5.31
C ARG A 214 -13.80 -3.87 6.24
N VAL A 215 -13.80 -4.24 7.53
CA VAL A 215 -12.86 -3.70 8.53
C VAL A 215 -11.80 -4.75 8.83
N HIS A 216 -10.54 -4.34 8.83
CA HIS A 216 -9.41 -5.24 9.01
C HIS A 216 -8.32 -4.63 9.89
N THR A 217 -7.69 -5.41 10.77
CA THR A 217 -6.72 -4.89 11.76
C THR A 217 -5.36 -4.53 11.18
N ARG A 218 -5.05 -4.96 9.96
CA ARG A 218 -3.79 -4.65 9.25
C ARG A 218 -4.10 -3.83 8.00
N CYS A 219 -4.49 -2.56 8.20
CA CYS A 219 -4.81 -1.64 7.12
C CYS A 219 -3.94 -0.39 7.21
N GLY A 220 -3.49 0.11 6.05
CA GLY A 220 -2.67 1.32 5.95
C GLY A 220 -3.34 2.60 6.48
N THR A 221 -4.67 2.67 6.52
CA THR A 221 -5.37 3.85 7.05
C THR A 221 -5.37 3.89 8.58
N GLY A 222 -5.36 2.73 9.24
CA GLY A 222 -5.06 2.61 10.67
C GLY A 222 -3.61 3.02 10.97
N PHE A 223 -2.67 2.70 10.06
CA PHE A 223 -1.29 3.17 10.17
C PHE A 223 -1.18 4.70 10.12
N LEU A 224 -1.91 5.38 9.23
CA LEU A 224 -1.92 6.86 9.18
C LEU A 224 -2.36 7.47 10.51
N LEU A 225 -3.42 6.93 11.15
CA LEU A 225 -3.86 7.41 12.46
C LEU A 225 -2.79 7.17 13.54
N LEU A 226 -2.17 5.99 13.54
CA LEU A 226 -1.09 5.68 14.48
C LEU A 226 0.10 6.63 14.30
N VAL A 227 0.48 6.96 13.06
CA VAL A 227 1.50 7.97 12.77
C VAL A 227 1.13 9.32 13.40
N MET A 228 -0.12 9.78 13.24
CA MET A 228 -0.56 11.04 13.84
C MET A 228 -0.51 11.01 15.37
N VAL A 229 -0.99 9.93 16.00
CA VAL A 229 -0.99 9.81 17.47
C VAL A 229 0.45 9.71 18.01
N VAL A 230 1.29 8.85 17.43
CA VAL A 230 2.69 8.69 17.82
C VAL A 230 3.46 10.00 17.66
N SER A 231 3.17 10.75 16.60
CA SER A 231 3.83 12.03 16.35
C SER A 231 3.65 13.03 17.50
N ILE A 232 2.49 13.04 18.18
CA ILE A 232 2.23 13.92 19.32
C ILE A 232 3.24 13.64 20.44
N PHE A 233 3.44 12.37 20.78
CA PHE A 233 4.38 11.97 21.84
C PHE A 233 5.83 12.21 21.45
N VAL A 234 6.24 11.83 20.23
CA VAL A 234 7.62 12.03 19.75
C VAL A 234 7.98 13.52 19.74
N PHE A 235 7.05 14.36 19.30
CA PHE A 235 7.26 15.79 19.21
C PHE A 235 7.17 16.53 20.53
N ALA A 236 6.42 16.00 21.51
CA ALA A 236 6.43 16.52 22.88
C ALA A 236 7.83 16.43 23.50
N LEU A 237 8.58 15.36 23.21
CA LEU A 237 9.94 15.16 23.71
C LEU A 237 10.97 16.16 23.15
N VAL A 238 10.68 16.78 22.01
CA VAL A 238 11.54 17.82 21.40
C VAL A 238 11.44 19.14 22.16
N GLY A 239 10.35 19.38 22.90
CA GLY A 239 10.10 20.63 23.61
C GLY A 239 9.79 21.81 22.68
N SER A 240 10.24 23.00 23.07
CA SER A 240 9.91 24.28 22.41
C SER A 240 11.15 24.99 21.83
N PRO A 241 11.87 24.41 20.84
CA PRO A 241 13.00 25.10 20.21
C PRO A 241 12.53 26.23 19.28
N THR A 242 13.49 26.95 18.67
CA THR A 242 13.18 27.99 17.68
C THR A 242 12.38 27.43 16.50
N LEU A 243 11.58 28.28 15.83
CA LEU A 243 10.69 27.85 14.75
C LEU A 243 11.42 27.05 13.63
N PRO A 244 12.61 27.43 13.15
CA PRO A 244 13.33 26.64 12.15
C PRO A 244 13.71 25.24 12.65
N LEU A 245 14.14 25.13 13.91
CA LEU A 245 14.46 23.84 14.53
C LEU A 245 13.19 22.99 14.75
N LYS A 246 12.05 23.61 15.07
CA LYS A 246 10.75 22.90 15.12
C LYS A 246 10.41 22.31 13.76
N ILE A 247 10.47 23.11 12.69
CA ILE A 247 10.20 22.65 11.32
C ILE A 247 11.16 21.51 10.93
N LEU A 248 12.46 21.70 11.15
CA LEU A 248 13.48 20.67 10.84
C LEU A 248 13.21 19.38 11.61
N SER A 249 12.86 19.48 12.90
CA SER A 249 12.51 18.31 13.72
C SER A 249 11.31 17.55 13.16
N ARG A 250 10.32 18.25 12.58
CA ARG A 250 9.13 17.61 12.00
C ARG A 250 9.45 16.83 10.74
N ILE A 251 10.44 17.28 9.96
CA ILE A 251 10.87 16.58 8.75
C ILE A 251 11.75 15.38 9.12
N VAL A 252 12.78 15.60 9.95
CA VAL A 252 13.80 14.58 10.27
C VAL A 252 13.22 13.43 11.11
N LEU A 253 12.24 13.69 11.97
CA LEU A 253 11.67 12.66 12.83
C LEU A 253 10.52 11.86 12.19
N VAL A 254 10.04 12.23 10.99
CA VAL A 254 8.96 11.47 10.28
C VAL A 254 9.31 9.99 10.10
N PRO A 255 10.53 9.61 9.65
CA PRO A 255 10.90 8.19 9.53
C PRO A 255 10.86 7.45 10.87
N ILE A 256 11.27 8.10 11.97
CA ILE A 256 11.23 7.53 13.31
C ILE A 256 9.78 7.31 13.76
N VAL A 257 8.92 8.31 13.57
CA VAL A 257 7.48 8.20 13.86
C VAL A 257 6.86 7.06 13.07
N ALA A 258 7.15 6.96 11.76
CA ALA A 258 6.65 5.89 10.89
C ALA A 258 7.13 4.50 11.34
N GLY A 259 8.41 4.37 11.69
CA GLY A 259 8.97 3.13 12.22
C GLY A 259 8.28 2.69 13.52
N ILE A 260 8.06 3.62 14.46
CA ILE A 260 7.36 3.33 15.71
C ILE A 260 5.90 2.93 15.44
N ALA A 261 5.20 3.69 14.60
CA ALA A 261 3.81 3.42 14.24
C ALA A 261 3.64 2.04 13.59
N TYR A 262 4.58 1.62 12.74
CA TYR A 262 4.57 0.30 12.11
C TYR A 262 4.70 -0.82 13.15
N GLU A 263 5.66 -0.71 14.07
CA GLU A 263 5.86 -1.70 15.12
C GLU A 263 4.65 -1.79 16.06
N LEU A 264 4.05 -0.65 16.41
CA LEU A 264 2.82 -0.61 17.20
C LEU A 264 1.64 -1.23 16.47
N MET A 265 1.48 -0.97 15.16
CA MET A 265 0.44 -1.60 14.35
C MET A 265 0.61 -3.13 14.32
N ARG A 266 1.83 -3.60 14.06
CA ARG A 266 2.15 -5.03 14.03
C ARG A 266 1.89 -5.69 15.39
N LEU A 267 2.31 -5.03 16.47
CA LEU A 267 2.07 -5.51 17.84
C LEU A 267 0.57 -5.53 18.17
N GLY A 268 -0.17 -4.49 17.78
CA GLY A 268 -1.61 -4.40 17.98
C GLY A 268 -2.37 -5.51 17.26
N ALA A 269 -2.06 -5.75 15.98
CA ALA A 269 -2.66 -6.83 15.20
C ALA A 269 -2.35 -8.21 15.80
N ALA A 270 -1.10 -8.45 16.21
CA ALA A 270 -0.69 -9.73 16.81
C ALA A 270 -1.38 -10.00 18.17
N ASN A 271 -1.81 -8.95 18.87
CA ASN A 271 -2.37 -9.03 20.22
C ASN A 271 -3.86 -8.63 20.29
N TYR A 272 -4.56 -8.63 19.15
CA TYR A 272 -5.96 -8.20 19.03
C TYR A 272 -6.94 -9.01 19.90
N ARG A 273 -6.54 -10.20 20.37
CA ARG A 273 -7.33 -11.01 21.32
C ARG A 273 -7.65 -10.27 22.63
N TYR A 274 -6.78 -9.38 23.11
CA TYR A 274 -6.95 -8.70 24.38
C TYR A 274 -7.90 -7.49 24.27
N ARG A 275 -8.79 -7.34 25.25
CA ARG A 275 -9.82 -6.26 25.27
C ARG A 275 -9.21 -4.85 25.21
N VAL A 276 -8.12 -4.63 25.93
CA VAL A 276 -7.42 -3.34 25.95
C VAL A 276 -6.87 -2.99 24.56
N VAL A 277 -6.27 -3.96 23.86
CA VAL A 277 -5.75 -3.77 22.50
C VAL A 277 -6.88 -3.44 21.52
N ARG A 278 -8.03 -4.13 21.63
CA ARG A 278 -9.22 -3.80 20.81
C ARG A 278 -9.71 -2.39 21.04
N TRP A 279 -9.78 -1.95 22.30
CA TRP A 279 -10.19 -0.59 22.64
C TRP A 279 -9.22 0.46 22.09
N LEU A 280 -7.91 0.22 22.21
CA LEU A 280 -6.88 1.12 21.66
C LEU A 280 -6.92 1.22 20.13
N LEU A 281 -7.22 0.13 19.43
CA LEU A 281 -7.31 0.11 17.96
C LEU A 281 -8.67 0.58 17.44
N ALA A 282 -9.72 0.63 18.28
CA ALA A 282 -11.07 0.96 17.87
C ALA A 282 -11.19 2.29 17.08
N PRO A 283 -10.51 3.40 17.46
CA PRO A 283 -10.54 4.63 16.67
C PRO A 283 -9.95 4.44 15.27
N GLY A 284 -8.88 3.65 15.14
CA GLY A 284 -8.25 3.32 13.86
C GLY A 284 -9.14 2.44 12.98
N LEU A 285 -9.86 1.49 13.57
CA LEU A 285 -10.84 0.67 12.87
C LEU A 285 -12.05 1.50 12.43
N ALA A 286 -12.52 2.43 13.26
CA ALA A 286 -13.61 3.33 12.92
C ALA A 286 -13.25 4.25 11.73
N LEU A 287 -11.99 4.71 11.65
CA LEU A 287 -11.51 5.55 10.56
C LEU A 287 -11.57 4.84 9.19
N GLN A 288 -11.50 3.50 9.16
CA GLN A 288 -11.68 2.72 7.93
C GLN A 288 -13.07 2.94 7.32
N GLY A 289 -14.06 3.36 8.12
CA GLY A 289 -15.36 3.78 7.63
C GLY A 289 -15.30 4.93 6.62
N LEU A 290 -14.27 5.77 6.66
CA LEU A 290 -14.06 6.87 5.71
C LEU A 290 -13.32 6.44 4.44
N THR A 291 -12.53 5.36 4.52
CA THR A 291 -11.58 4.94 3.47
C THR A 291 -11.93 3.60 2.82
N THR A 292 -13.07 3.03 3.17
CA THR A 292 -13.64 1.81 2.56
C THR A 292 -15.09 2.07 2.21
N ARG A 293 -15.57 1.43 1.15
CA ARG A 293 -16.98 1.39 0.75
C ARG A 293 -17.40 -0.05 0.54
N GLU A 294 -18.71 -0.27 0.54
CA GLU A 294 -19.25 -1.60 0.25
C GLU A 294 -18.99 -1.91 -1.23
N PRO A 295 -18.23 -2.97 -1.55
CA PRO A 295 -17.91 -3.32 -2.92
C PRO A 295 -19.08 -3.99 -3.63
N ASP A 296 -19.15 -3.83 -4.95
CA ASP A 296 -19.96 -4.70 -5.80
C ASP A 296 -19.24 -6.03 -6.10
N ASP A 297 -19.95 -6.93 -6.78
CA ASP A 297 -19.46 -8.28 -7.11
C ASP A 297 -18.24 -8.23 -8.00
N SER A 298 -18.22 -7.29 -8.96
CA SER A 298 -17.11 -7.13 -9.89
C SER A 298 -15.81 -6.73 -9.17
N MET A 299 -15.91 -5.92 -8.13
CA MET A 299 -14.77 -5.55 -7.27
C MET A 299 -14.30 -6.75 -6.43
N MET A 300 -15.23 -7.53 -5.88
CA MET A 300 -14.93 -8.73 -5.11
C MET A 300 -14.24 -9.80 -5.97
N GLU A 301 -14.66 -9.97 -7.23
CA GLU A 301 -14.02 -10.87 -8.18
C GLU A 301 -12.54 -10.49 -8.42
N CYS A 302 -12.24 -9.20 -8.60
CA CYS A 302 -10.85 -8.74 -8.73
C CYS A 302 -10.04 -9.07 -7.48
N ALA A 303 -10.57 -8.77 -6.28
CA ALA A 303 -9.89 -9.09 -5.02
C ALA A 303 -9.62 -10.60 -4.86
N ILE A 304 -10.60 -11.43 -5.20
CA ILE A 304 -10.49 -12.90 -5.16
C ILE A 304 -9.47 -13.39 -6.18
N ALA A 305 -9.49 -12.87 -7.40
CA ALA A 305 -8.59 -13.26 -8.48
C ALA A 305 -7.12 -12.96 -8.13
N ALA A 306 -6.84 -11.73 -7.66
CA ALA A 306 -5.50 -11.34 -7.21
C ALA A 306 -5.04 -12.20 -6.03
N LEU A 307 -5.91 -12.45 -5.05
CA LEU A 307 -5.57 -13.22 -3.85
C LEU A 307 -5.29 -14.69 -4.19
N LYS A 308 -6.16 -15.33 -5.00
CA LYS A 308 -5.95 -16.70 -5.46
C LYS A 308 -4.67 -16.84 -6.26
N ARG A 309 -4.32 -15.85 -7.09
CA ARG A 309 -3.09 -15.90 -7.89
C ARG A 309 -1.84 -15.95 -7.02
N VAL A 310 -1.71 -15.06 -6.03
CA VAL A 310 -0.54 -15.08 -5.13
C VAL A 310 -0.51 -16.31 -4.23
N MET A 311 -1.67 -16.79 -3.76
CA MET A 311 -1.76 -18.02 -2.96
C MET A 311 -1.34 -19.26 -3.77
N LEU A 312 -1.74 -19.33 -5.05
CA LEU A 312 -1.34 -20.41 -5.94
C LEU A 312 0.18 -20.39 -6.16
N ARG A 313 0.76 -19.21 -6.43
CA ARG A 313 2.20 -19.07 -6.64
C ARG A 313 3.00 -19.50 -5.41
N ASP A 314 2.60 -19.05 -4.23
CA ASP A 314 3.23 -19.45 -2.97
C ASP A 314 3.14 -20.97 -2.77
N ARG A 315 1.99 -21.59 -3.06
CA ARG A 315 1.80 -23.04 -2.95
C ARG A 315 2.67 -23.83 -3.93
N VAL A 316 2.80 -23.37 -5.18
CA VAL A 316 3.67 -24.02 -6.18
C VAL A 316 5.11 -24.01 -5.71
N LEU A 317 5.60 -22.87 -5.21
CA LEU A 317 6.97 -22.78 -4.70
C LEU A 317 7.19 -23.62 -3.43
N GLU A 318 6.20 -23.72 -2.54
CA GLU A 318 6.27 -24.63 -1.39
C GLU A 318 6.44 -26.09 -1.85
N LEU A 319 5.70 -26.52 -2.87
CA LEU A 319 5.82 -27.86 -3.45
C LEU A 319 7.14 -28.11 -4.19
N GLU A 320 7.64 -27.14 -4.95
CA GLU A 320 8.94 -27.23 -5.63
C GLU A 320 10.09 -27.39 -4.62
N ASN A 321 10.08 -26.63 -3.53
CA ASN A 321 11.08 -26.75 -2.46
C ASN A 321 11.00 -28.09 -1.73
N GLU A 322 9.79 -28.61 -1.48
CA GLU A 322 9.60 -29.95 -0.88
C GLU A 322 10.14 -31.06 -1.79
N GLN A 323 9.92 -30.96 -3.11
CA GLN A 323 10.42 -31.93 -4.09
C GLN A 323 11.95 -31.96 -4.16
N GLU A 324 12.63 -30.82 -4.12
CA GLU A 324 14.10 -30.75 -4.11
C GLU A 324 14.73 -31.43 -2.88
N HIS A 325 13.99 -31.53 -1.77
CA HIS A 325 14.45 -32.13 -0.52
C HIS A 325 14.08 -33.62 -0.37
N LEU A 326 13.34 -34.19 -1.32
CA LEU A 326 13.08 -35.63 -1.34
C LEU A 326 14.34 -36.39 -1.77
N PRO A 327 14.71 -37.49 -1.10
CA PRO A 327 15.82 -38.32 -1.54
C PRO A 327 15.53 -38.83 -2.95
N GLN A 328 16.47 -38.63 -3.87
CA GLN A 328 16.36 -39.21 -5.21
C GLN A 328 16.24 -40.73 -5.06
N LEU A 329 15.08 -41.27 -5.43
CA LEU A 329 14.92 -42.72 -5.53
C LEU A 329 15.90 -43.19 -6.58
N ALA A 330 17.00 -43.81 -6.13
CA ALA A 330 17.91 -44.52 -7.00
C ALA A 330 17.09 -45.62 -7.68
N VAL A 331 16.69 -45.37 -8.92
CA VAL A 331 16.16 -46.41 -9.80
C VAL A 331 17.35 -47.33 -10.03
N SER A 332 17.39 -48.43 -9.27
CA SER A 332 18.34 -49.51 -9.54
C SER A 332 18.02 -49.98 -10.97
N PRO A 333 18.94 -49.87 -11.94
CA PRO A 333 18.73 -50.47 -13.24
C PRO A 333 18.55 -51.98 -13.00
N GLY A 334 17.48 -52.53 -13.56
CA GLY A 334 16.88 -53.79 -13.14
C GLY A 334 17.82 -55.00 -13.10
N ASP A 335 17.44 -55.94 -12.23
CA ASP A 335 17.82 -57.34 -12.30
C ASP A 335 16.67 -58.16 -12.90
#